data_AF-A0A847BUJ8-F1
#
_entry.id   AF-A0A847BUJ8-F1
#
_cell.length_a   1.000
_cell.length_b   1.000
_cell.length_c   1.000
_cell.angle_alpha   90.00
_cell.angle_beta   90.00
_cell.angle_gamma   90.00
#
_symmetry.space_group_name_H-M   'P 1'
#
loop_
_entity.id
_entity.type
_entity.pdbx_description
1 polymer ?
#
loop_
_entity_poly.entity_id
_entity_poly.type
_entity_poly.pdbx_seq_one_letter_code
_entity_poly.pdbx_strand_id
1 'polypeptide(L)' 'CHGVEGENVANGISAVIKDMNKEDFIAALKGYKDGTYGGKLKGLMKGQVMRLSENDFQSLAEKIVK' A
#
# COMPACT_ATOMS: atom_id res chain seq x y z
N CYS A 1 3.10 -9.99 3.41
CA CYS A 1 2.40 -9.53 4.64
C CYS A 1 0.88 -9.43 4.46
N HIS A 2 0.37 -8.98 3.31
CA HIS A 2 -1.06 -8.68 3.10
C HIS A 2 -1.89 -9.83 2.52
N GLY A 3 -1.36 -11.05 2.44
CA GLY A 3 -2.01 -12.14 1.71
C GLY A 3 -1.69 -12.09 0.22
N VAL A 4 -2.31 -12.97 -0.57
CA VAL A 4 -2.04 -13.08 -2.01
C VAL A 4 -2.79 -12.00 -2.78
N GLU A 5 -4.02 -11.71 -2.37
CA GLU A 5 -4.92 -10.73 -2.99
C GLU A 5 -4.98 -9.42 -2.18
N GLY A 6 -4.32 -9.31 -1.02
CA GLY A 6 -4.41 -8.13 -0.15
C GLY A 6 -5.47 -8.24 0.95
N GLU A 7 -5.94 -9.45 1.22
CA GLU A 7 -7.01 -9.82 2.15
C GLU A 7 -6.61 -9.82 3.63
N ASN A 8 -5.30 -9.85 3.94
CA ASN A 8 -4.84 -9.94 5.33
C ASN A 8 -4.53 -8.58 5.94
N VAL A 9 -4.89 -8.45 7.21
CA VAL A 9 -4.40 -7.41 8.12
C VAL A 9 -2.92 -7.69 8.42
N ALA A 10 -2.02 -7.03 7.71
CA ALA A 10 -0.58 -7.21 7.87
C ALA A 10 -0.15 -6.90 9.31
N ASN A 11 0.50 -7.88 9.93
CA ASN A 11 0.99 -7.82 11.31
C ASN A 11 -0.09 -7.45 12.35
N GLY A 12 -1.37 -7.68 12.03
CA GLY A 12 -2.50 -7.35 12.91
C GLY A 12 -2.77 -5.85 13.08
N ILE A 13 -2.13 -4.97 12.29
CA ILE A 13 -2.21 -3.51 12.47
C ILE A 13 -2.46 -2.71 11.19
N SER A 14 -2.42 -3.31 10.00
CA SER A 14 -2.74 -2.59 8.75
C SER A 14 -4.24 -2.60 8.45
N ALA A 15 -4.67 -1.80 7.48
CA ALA A 15 -5.95 -2.03 6.81
C ALA A 15 -5.92 -3.30 5.94
N VAL A 16 -7.09 -3.81 5.58
CA VAL A 16 -7.27 -4.78 4.48
C VAL A 16 -7.21 -3.99 3.18
N ILE A 17 -6.21 -4.27 2.34
CA ILE A 17 -5.88 -3.37 1.21
C ILE A 17 -6.71 -3.66 -0.04
N LYS A 18 -7.22 -4.88 -0.20
CA LYS A 18 -8.06 -5.26 -1.34
C LYS A 18 -9.42 -4.55 -1.38
N ASP A 19 -9.89 -4.11 -0.22
CA ASP A 19 -11.21 -3.47 -0.06
C ASP A 19 -11.10 -1.93 -0.05
N MET A 20 -9.91 -1.37 -0.31
CA MET A 20 -9.73 0.07 -0.48
C MET A 20 -10.36 0.53 -1.80
N ASN A 21 -10.53 1.83 -2.01
CA ASN A 21 -10.71 2.35 -3.37
C ASN A 21 -9.32 2.58 -4.02
N LYS A 22 -9.30 2.63 -5.37
CA LYS A 22 -8.06 2.74 -6.15
C LYS A 22 -7.30 4.02 -5.81
N GLU A 23 -8.03 5.14 -5.66
CA GLU A 23 -7.47 6.47 -5.38
C GLU A 23 -6.75 6.50 -4.03
N ASP A 24 -7.39 6.01 -2.97
CA ASP A 24 -6.86 5.96 -1.61
C ASP A 24 -5.69 4.99 -1.51
N PHE A 25 -5.74 3.86 -2.22
CA PHE A 25 -4.62 2.93 -2.28
C PHE A 25 -3.37 3.58 -2.88
N ILE A 26 -3.53 4.28 -4.01
CA ILE A 26 -2.43 5.01 -4.65
C ILE A 26 -1.95 6.16 -3.76
N ALA A 27 -2.86 6.91 -3.15
CA ALA A 27 -2.52 7.99 -2.23
C ALA A 27 -1.73 7.46 -1.02
N ALA A 28 -2.11 6.30 -0.48
CA ALA A 28 -1.36 5.63 0.59
C ALA A 28 0.05 5.24 0.15
N LEU A 29 0.23 4.66 -1.05
CA LEU A 29 1.55 4.31 -1.59
C LEU A 29 2.46 5.54 -1.75
N LYS A 30 1.91 6.65 -2.27
CA LYS A 30 2.62 7.93 -2.35
C LYS A 30 3.01 8.46 -0.97
N GLY A 31 2.05 8.44 -0.05
CA GLY A 31 2.25 8.86 1.34
C GLY A 31 3.29 7.99 2.09
N TYR A 32 3.39 6.71 1.78
CA TYR A 32 4.46 5.86 2.32
C TYR A 32 5.83 6.25 1.75
N LYS A 33 5.88 6.58 0.45
CA LYS A 33 7.12 6.97 -0.25
C LYS A 33 7.65 8.31 0.25
N ASP A 34 6.78 9.31 0.36
CA ASP A 34 7.16 10.64 0.87
C ASP A 34 7.32 10.66 2.39
N GLY A 35 6.71 9.71 3.12
CA GLY A 35 6.79 9.58 4.57
C GLY A 35 5.69 10.33 5.33
N THR A 36 4.61 10.75 4.67
CA THR A 36 3.44 11.39 5.29
C THR A 36 2.41 10.39 5.80
N TYR A 37 2.40 9.14 5.30
CA TYR A 37 1.41 8.11 5.64
C TYR A 37 2.03 6.89 6.36
N GLY A 38 1.21 6.10 7.08
CA GLY A 38 1.59 4.75 7.50
C GLY A 38 1.83 4.44 8.97
N GLY A 39 1.73 5.44 9.86
CA GLY A 39 1.85 5.26 11.31
C GLY A 39 3.03 4.38 11.73
N LYS A 40 2.76 3.32 12.52
CA LYS A 40 3.79 2.37 13.02
C LYS A 40 4.49 1.57 11.92
N LEU A 41 3.83 1.33 10.78
CA LEU A 41 4.40 0.58 9.65
C LEU A 41 5.07 1.48 8.60
N LYS A 42 5.08 2.80 8.78
CA LYS A 42 5.61 3.78 7.83
C LYS A 42 7.03 3.42 7.36
N GLY A 43 7.95 3.17 8.28
CA GLY A 43 9.34 2.87 7.93
C GLY A 43 9.49 1.60 7.11
N LEU A 44 8.76 0.54 7.48
CA LEU A 44 8.75 -0.73 6.75
C LEU A 44 8.21 -0.53 5.34
N MET A 45 7.05 0.11 5.22
CA MET A 45 6.39 0.31 3.93
C MET A 45 7.14 1.28 3.03
N LYS A 46 7.75 2.33 3.59
CA LYS A 46 8.62 3.24 2.83
C LYS A 46 9.75 2.49 2.12
N GLY A 47 10.38 1.53 2.80
CA GLY A 47 11.41 0.67 2.19
C GLY A 47 10.89 -0.17 1.02
N GLN A 48 9.63 -0.63 1.09
CA GLN A 48 9.01 -1.40 0.01
C GLN A 48 8.65 -0.53 -1.20
N VAL A 49 8.15 0.69 -0.97
CA VAL A 49 7.62 1.55 -2.05
C VAL A 49 8.65 2.53 -2.63
N MET A 50 9.80 2.75 -1.96
CA MET A 50 10.73 3.82 -2.34
C MET A 50 11.29 3.70 -3.77
N ARG A 51 11.39 2.47 -4.30
CA ARG A 51 11.91 2.20 -5.66
C ARG A 51 10.84 2.12 -6.73
N LEU A 52 9.56 2.19 -6.35
CA LEU A 52 8.44 2.08 -7.28
C LEU A 52 8.15 3.42 -7.95
N SER A 53 7.78 3.36 -9.22
CA SER A 53 7.31 4.50 -10.00
C SER A 53 5.81 4.73 -9.84
N GLU A 54 5.31 5.86 -10.37
CA GLU A 54 3.86 6.10 -10.47
C GLU A 54 3.16 5.01 -11.29
N ASN A 55 3.79 4.51 -12.36
CA ASN A 55 3.22 3.44 -13.18
C ASN A 55 3.14 2.11 -12.41
N ASP A 56 4.11 1.84 -11.54
CA ASP A 56 4.06 0.66 -10.66
C ASP A 56 2.91 0.78 -9.66
N PHE A 57 2.66 1.98 -9.12
CA PHE A 57 1.53 2.20 -8.22
C PHE A 57 0.19 1.96 -8.91
N GLN A 58 0.02 2.44 -10.15
CA GLN A 58 -1.19 2.17 -10.94
C GLN A 58 -1.38 0.68 -11.19
N SER A 59 -0.30 -0.01 -11.59
CA SER A 59 -0.31 -1.46 -11.86
C SER A 59 -0.64 -2.27 -10.61
N LEU A 60 -0.11 -1.88 -9.44
CA LEU A 60 -0.42 -2.52 -8.16
C LEU A 60 -1.88 -2.29 -7.77
N ALA A 61 -2.39 -1.07 -7.97
CA ALA A 61 -3.77 -0.74 -7.66
C ALA A 61 -4.73 -1.57 -8.51
N GLU A 62 -4.47 -1.72 -9.80
CA GLU A 62 -5.29 -2.56 -10.71
C GLU A 62 -5.26 -4.05 -10.35
N LYS A 63 -4.16 -4.51 -9.77
CA LYS A 63 -4.01 -5.91 -9.39
C LYS A 63 -4.65 -6.24 -8.06
N ILE A 64 -4.54 -5.35 -7.08
CA ILE A 64 -4.90 -5.59 -5.67
C ILE A 64 -6.31 -5.08 -5.36
N VAL A 65 -6.68 -3.94 -5.93
CA VAL A 65 -7.92 -3.23 -5.62
C VAL A 65 -8.87 -3.35 -6.81
N LYS A 66 -9.99 -4.04 -6.63
CA LYS A 66 -10.98 -4.36 -7.68
C LYS A 66 -12.26 -3.57 -7.50
#